data_AF-A0A655AQV8-F1
#
_entry.id   AF-A0A655AQV8-F1
#
_cell.length_a   1.000
_cell.length_b   1.000
_cell.length_c   1.000
_cell.angle_alpha   90.00
_cell.angle_beta   90.00
_cell.angle_gamma   90.00
#
_symmetry.space_group_name_H-M   'P 1'
#
loop_
_entity.id
_entity.type
_entity.pdbx_description
1 polymer ?
#
loop_
_entity_poly.entity_id
_entity_poly.type
_entity_poly.pdbx_seq_one_letter_code
_entity_poly.pdbx_strand_id
1 'polypeptide(L)' 'MIVKVGNRAVADSDEFVVAVRQLAIGQDAPIEVVREGRHVTLTVKPDPDST' A
#
# COMPACT_ATOMS: atom_id res chain seq x y z
N MET A 1 -1.50 8.76 6.76
CA MET A 1 -0.51 7.72 7.14
C MET A 1 -0.94 6.41 6.53
N ILE A 2 -0.05 5.66 5.87
CA ILE A 2 -0.37 4.33 5.34
C ILE A 2 -0.28 3.34 6.49
N VAL A 3 -1.31 2.52 6.67
CA VAL A 3 -1.39 1.54 7.77
C VAL A 3 -1.51 0.10 7.28
N LYS A 4 -1.90 -0.10 6.02
CA LYS A 4 -2.02 -1.41 5.39
C LYS A 4 -1.82 -1.34 3.88
N VAL A 5 -1.16 -2.33 3.32
CA VAL A 5 -0.93 -2.52 1.88
C VAL A 5 -1.35 -3.94 1.52
N GLY A 6 -2.39 -4.09 0.69
CA GLY A 6 -3.01 -5.38 0.40
C GLY A 6 -3.45 -6.07 1.69
N ASN A 7 -2.81 -7.19 2.02
CA ASN A 7 -3.11 -7.98 3.21
C ASN A 7 -2.11 -7.75 4.37
N ARG A 8 -1.12 -6.86 4.20
CA ARG A 8 -0.04 -6.64 5.16
C ARG A 8 -0.20 -5.32 5.91
N ALA A 9 -0.18 -5.38 7.24
CA ALA A 9 -0.07 -4.18 8.07
C ALA A 9 1.32 -3.55 7.92
N VAL A 10 1.39 -2.23 8.00
CA VAL A 10 2.62 -1.45 7.84
C VAL A 10 2.85 -0.65 9.12
N ALA A 11 3.95 -0.92 9.82
CA ALA A 11 4.32 -0.19 11.03
C ALA A 11 5.16 1.07 10.73
N ASP A 12 6.00 1.01 9.70
CA ASP A 12 6.95 2.08 9.35
C ASP A 12 7.24 2.14 7.83
N SER A 13 8.14 3.05 7.43
CA SER A 13 8.51 3.27 6.04
C SER A 13 9.27 2.11 5.40
N ASP A 14 10.08 1.37 6.16
CA ASP A 14 10.86 0.26 5.61
C ASP A 14 9.93 -0.91 5.30
N GLU A 15 8.97 -1.17 6.19
CA GLU A 15 7.92 -2.17 5.94
C GLU A 15 7.01 -1.79 4.78
N PHE A 16 6.74 -0.49 4.58
CA PHE A 16 5.94 -0.03 3.44
C PHE A 16 6.59 -0.43 2.11
N VAL A 17 7.89 -0.18 1.96
CA VAL A 17 8.63 -0.51 0.72
C VAL A 17 8.57 -2.01 0.45
N VAL A 18 8.74 -2.84 1.48
CA VAL A 18 8.63 -4.30 1.36
C VAL A 18 7.21 -4.72 0.98
N ALA A 19 6.18 -4.12 1.57
CA ALA A 19 4.79 -4.46 1.30
C ALA A 19 4.36 -4.12 -0.13
N VAL A 20 4.80 -2.99 -0.68
CA VAL A 20 4.51 -2.60 -2.07
C VAL A 20 5.12 -3.60 -3.06
N ARG A 21 6.35 -4.06 -2.83
CA ARG A 21 7.03 -5.03 -3.69
C ARG A 21 6.36 -6.41 -3.76
N GLN A 22 5.46 -6.71 -2.83
CA GLN A 22 4.70 -7.96 -2.80
C GLN A 22 3.38 -7.87 -3.59
N LEU A 23 2.98 -6.69 -4.06
CA LEU A 23 1.79 -6.52 -4.86
C LEU A 23 2.00 -7.04 -6.28
N ALA A 24 0.91 -7.54 -6.89
CA ALA A 24 0.91 -7.91 -8.29
C ALA A 24 0.90 -6.65 -9.16
N ILE A 25 1.90 -6.51 -10.04
CA ILE A 25 1.97 -5.42 -11.01
C ILE A 25 0.75 -5.44 -11.95
N GLY A 26 0.18 -4.27 -12.20
CA GLY A 26 -0.95 -4.09 -13.10
C GLY A 26 -2.29 -4.59 -12.56
N GLN A 27 -2.36 -5.02 -11.29
CA GLN A 27 -3.59 -5.44 -10.61
C GLN A 27 -3.97 -4.45 -9.52
N ASP A 28 -5.27 -4.24 -9.33
CA ASP A 28 -5.78 -3.37 -8.29
C ASP A 28 -5.50 -3.97 -6.90
N ALA A 29 -4.98 -3.14 -6.01
CA ALA A 29 -4.67 -3.50 -4.63
C ALA A 29 -5.29 -2.48 -3.65
N PRO A 30 -5.89 -2.94 -2.53
CA PRO A 30 -6.38 -2.04 -1.51
C PRO A 30 -5.23 -1.51 -0.65
N ILE A 31 -5.21 -0.20 -0.43
CA ILE A 31 -4.28 0.48 0.47
C ILE A 31 -5.09 1.22 1.52
N GLU A 32 -4.84 0.93 2.79
CA GLU A 32 -5.53 1.60 3.90
C GLU A 32 -4.68 2.75 4.42
N VAL A 33 -5.30 3.91 4.56
CA VAL A 33 -4.67 5.11 5.07
C VAL A 33 -5.50 5.73 6.19
N VAL A 34 -4.83 6.33 7.17
CA VAL A 34 -5.43 7.26 8.11
C VAL A 34 -5.35 8.67 7.53
N ARG A 35 -6.50 9.29 7.28
CA ARG A 35 -6.68 10.67 6.82
C ARG A 35 -7.63 11.38 7.79
N GLU A 36 -7.19 12.48 8.39
CA GLU A 36 -7.99 13.23 9.37
C GLU A 36 -8.50 12.37 10.54
N GLY A 37 -7.69 11.38 10.97
CA GLY A 37 -8.06 10.42 12.01
C GLY A 37 -9.04 9.32 11.56
N ARG A 38 -9.47 9.32 10.29
CA ARG A 38 -10.36 8.31 9.72
C ARG A 38 -9.60 7.31 8.86
N HIS A 39 -10.00 6.05 8.94
CA HIS A 39 -9.50 5.00 8.06
C HIS A 39 -10.21 5.09 6.70
N VAL A 40 -9.42 5.16 5.63
CA VAL A 40 -9.88 5.26 4.25
C VAL A 40 -9.16 4.20 3.43
N THR A 41 -9.92 3.43 2.66
CA THR A 41 -9.36 2.47 1.70
C THR A 41 -9.28 3.11 0.32
N LEU A 42 -8.10 3.09 -0.26
CA LEU A 42 -7.82 3.50 -1.63
C LEU A 42 -7.56 2.26 -2.48
N THR A 43 -7.96 2.29 -3.74
CA THR A 43 -7.55 1.28 -4.72
C THR A 43 -6.39 1.84 -5.53
N VAL A 44 -5.28 1.11 -5.57
CA VAL A 44 -4.06 1.50 -6.29
C VAL A 44 -3.66 0.35 -7.22
N LYS A 45 -3.28 0.70 -8.46
CA LYS A 45 -2.73 -0.26 -9.42
C LYS A 45 -1.22 -0.03 -9.54
N PRO A 46 -0.36 -0.97 -9.10
CA PRO A 46 1.09 -0.79 -9.19
C PRO A 46 1.57 -0.87 -10.64
N ASP A 47 2.45 0.05 -11.01
CA ASP A 47 3.20 -0.02 -12.26
C ASP A 47 4.56 -0.70 -12.03
N PRO A 48 5.16 -1.34 -13.05
CA PRO A 48 6.48 -1.94 -12.92
C PRO A 48 7.54 -0.87 -12.61
N ASP A 49 8.55 -1.25 -11.83
CA ASP A 49 9.69 -0.37 -11.53
C ASP A 49 10.38 0.04 -12.84
N SER A 50 10.40 1.35 -13.11
CA SER A 50 11.23 1.93 -14.16
C SER A 50 12.64 2.16 -13.62
N THR A 51 13.52 1.19 -13.84
CA THR A 51 14.96 1.28 -13.51
C THR A 51 15.65 2.43 -14.23
#